data_AF-A0A7V9QA88-F1
#
_entry.id   AF-A0A7V9QA88-F1
#
_cell.length_a   1.000
_cell.length_b   1.000
_cell.length_c   1.000
_cell.angle_alpha   90.00
_cell.angle_beta   90.00
_cell.angle_gamma   90.00
#
_symmetry.space_group_name_H-M   'P 1'
#
loop_
_entity.id
_entity.type
_entity.pdbx_description
1 polymer ?
#
loop_
_entity_poly.entity_id
_entity_poly.type
_entity_poly.pdbx_seq_one_letter_code
_entity_poly.pdbx_strand_id
1 'polypeptide(L)'
;MKKAQDRSFYSIGYAIALLLVVLPLLEFALTIWPLRPSVLLWRFGSFGLLTQAMMLPTLGAFLALVVARHLEQRRVQLVLGVAAGFVALLHLGGLGMFMLDSLQARSLARPDLALQVTVTMFRALVAATVYAGIWVWIAVATLRSVPPLPKRSRSVPSDNLVHAASRP
;
A
#
# COMPACT_ATOMS: atom_id res chain seq x y z
N MET A 1 -33.20 -3.39 12.94
CA MET A 1 -32.27 -4.51 13.12
C MET A 1 -31.24 -4.66 11.98
N LYS A 2 -31.55 -4.40 10.69
CA LYS A 2 -30.59 -4.50 9.57
C LYS A 2 -29.24 -3.78 9.77
N LYS A 3 -29.25 -2.52 10.26
CA LYS A 3 -28.02 -1.73 10.47
C LYS A 3 -26.98 -2.36 11.43
N ALA A 4 -27.38 -3.22 12.36
CA ALA A 4 -26.44 -3.87 13.29
C ALA A 4 -25.73 -5.06 12.64
N GLN A 5 -26.46 -5.84 11.83
CA GLN A 5 -25.92 -6.98 11.10
C GLN A 5 -24.89 -6.54 10.05
N ASP A 6 -25.14 -5.40 9.38
CA ASP A 6 -24.23 -4.85 8.37
C ASP A 6 -22.86 -4.49 8.98
N ARG A 7 -22.82 -3.91 10.19
CA ARG A 7 -21.58 -3.48 10.84
C ARG A 7 -20.63 -4.64 11.15
N SER A 8 -21.16 -5.79 11.58
CA SER A 8 -20.35 -6.98 11.87
C SER A 8 -19.73 -7.58 10.61
N PHE A 9 -20.41 -7.48 9.46
CA PHE A 9 -19.88 -8.00 8.21
C PHE A 9 -18.65 -7.21 7.75
N TYR A 10 -18.71 -5.88 7.84
CA TYR A 10 -17.59 -5.03 7.43
C TYR A 10 -16.37 -5.10 8.36
N SER A 11 -16.57 -5.33 9.67
CA SER A 11 -15.44 -5.53 10.60
C SER A 11 -14.66 -6.79 10.27
N ILE A 12 -15.35 -7.87 9.86
CA ILE A 12 -14.72 -9.09 9.35
C ILE A 12 -13.93 -8.79 8.07
N GLY A 13 -14.49 -7.99 7.16
CA GLY A 13 -13.79 -7.57 5.93
C GLY A 13 -12.48 -6.84 6.20
N TYR A 14 -12.46 -5.92 7.17
CA TYR A 14 -11.21 -5.27 7.60
C TYR A 14 -10.24 -6.22 8.29
N ALA A 15 -10.73 -7.14 9.11
CA ALA A 15 -9.88 -8.13 9.78
C ALA A 15 -9.17 -9.04 8.75
N ILE A 16 -9.90 -9.53 7.75
CA ILE A 16 -9.33 -10.33 6.65
C ILE A 16 -8.32 -9.51 5.86
N ALA A 17 -8.68 -8.27 5.48
CA ALA A 17 -7.77 -7.38 4.78
C ALA A 17 -6.47 -7.14 5.56
N LEU A 18 -6.57 -6.93 6.88
CA LEU A 18 -5.42 -6.75 7.75
C LEU A 18 -4.55 -8.02 7.79
N LEU A 19 -5.13 -9.20 7.92
CA LEU A 19 -4.38 -10.46 7.93
C LEU A 19 -3.65 -10.70 6.59
N LEU A 20 -4.31 -10.43 5.47
CA LEU A 20 -3.72 -10.54 4.13
C LEU A 20 -2.53 -9.60 3.92
N VAL A 21 -2.50 -8.46 4.62
CA VAL A 21 -1.38 -7.52 4.57
C VAL A 21 -0.29 -7.90 5.57
N VAL A 22 -0.65 -8.10 6.84
CA VAL A 22 0.31 -8.17 7.95
C VAL A 22 1.08 -9.49 7.96
N LEU A 23 0.42 -10.63 7.73
CA LEU A 23 1.08 -11.94 7.81
C LEU A 23 2.25 -12.11 6.81
N PRO A 24 2.07 -11.87 5.50
CA PRO A 24 3.18 -12.03 4.54
C PRO A 24 4.30 -10.99 4.77
N LEU A 25 3.98 -9.80 5.26
CA LEU A 25 4.99 -8.79 5.61
C LEU A 25 5.79 -9.19 6.86
N LEU A 26 5.13 -9.79 7.85
CA LEU A 26 5.79 -10.32 9.03
C LEU A 26 6.69 -11.51 8.67
N GLU A 27 6.19 -12.44 7.85
CA GLU A 27 6.98 -13.57 7.35
C GLU A 27 8.21 -13.09 6.57
N PHE A 28 8.02 -12.11 5.68
CA PHE A 28 9.13 -11.46 4.98
C PHE A 28 10.16 -10.87 5.97
N ALA A 29 9.72 -10.10 6.96
CA ALA A 29 10.58 -9.46 7.94
C ALA A 29 11.40 -10.47 8.76
N LEU A 30 10.76 -11.57 9.16
CA LEU A 30 11.43 -12.68 9.86
C LEU A 30 12.43 -13.42 8.96
N THR A 31 12.10 -13.58 7.67
CA THR A 31 12.96 -14.28 6.70
C THR A 31 14.25 -13.52 6.39
N ILE A 32 14.19 -12.19 6.32
CA ILE A 32 15.36 -11.36 6.01
C ILE A 32 16.23 -11.05 7.24
N TRP A 33 15.82 -11.48 8.43
CA TRP A 33 16.56 -11.26 9.67
C TRP A 33 17.71 -12.27 9.82
N PRO A 34 18.94 -11.85 10.20
CA PRO A 34 19.36 -10.50 10.57
C PRO A 34 19.59 -9.58 9.34
N LEU A 35 19.34 -8.28 9.52
CA LEU A 35 19.52 -7.28 8.45
C LEU A 35 21.00 -7.16 8.07
N ARG A 36 21.34 -7.43 6.81
CA ARG A 36 22.70 -7.34 6.26
C ARG A 36 22.76 -6.49 4.99
N PRO A 37 22.41 -5.18 5.05
CA PRO A 37 22.36 -4.32 3.86
C PRO A 37 23.72 -4.11 3.19
N SER A 38 24.84 -4.40 3.85
CA SER A 38 26.19 -4.36 3.26
C SER A 38 26.48 -5.56 2.34
N VAL A 39 25.70 -6.63 2.42
CA VAL A 39 25.92 -7.86 1.66
C VAL A 39 25.06 -7.84 0.40
N LEU A 40 25.70 -7.84 -0.77
CA LEU A 40 25.02 -7.81 -2.07
C LEU A 40 23.95 -8.91 -2.20
N LEU A 41 24.30 -10.15 -1.83
CA LEU A 41 23.39 -11.29 -1.92
C LEU A 41 22.13 -11.10 -1.04
N TRP A 42 22.26 -10.44 0.11
CA TRP A 42 21.13 -10.15 0.99
C TRP A 42 20.20 -9.10 0.37
N ARG A 43 20.76 -8.04 -0.24
CA ARG A 43 19.95 -7.02 -0.93
C ARG A 43 19.20 -7.60 -2.12
N PHE A 44 19.91 -8.37 -2.96
CA PHE A 44 19.33 -9.05 -4.11
C PHE A 44 18.23 -10.04 -3.71
N GLY A 45 18.52 -10.92 -2.75
CA GLY A 45 17.58 -11.94 -2.28
C GLY A 45 16.36 -11.35 -1.57
N SER A 46 16.57 -10.35 -0.71
CA SER A 46 15.47 -9.72 0.05
C SER A 46 14.48 -9.00 -0.87
N PHE A 47 14.94 -8.29 -1.90
CA PHE A 47 14.01 -7.69 -2.86
C PHE A 47 13.19 -8.74 -3.62
N GLY A 48 13.83 -9.84 -4.06
CA GLY A 48 13.13 -10.96 -4.67
C GLY A 48 12.03 -11.53 -3.77
N LEU A 49 12.33 -11.77 -2.49
CA LEU A 49 11.35 -12.23 -1.50
C LEU A 49 10.23 -11.21 -1.25
N LEU A 50 10.57 -9.92 -1.17
CA LEU A 50 9.59 -8.85 -1.00
C LEU A 50 8.57 -8.87 -2.13
N THR A 51 9.02 -8.96 -3.39
CA THR A 51 8.10 -8.98 -4.54
C THR A 51 7.15 -10.18 -4.51
N GLN A 52 7.60 -11.33 -4.01
CA GLN A 52 6.73 -12.50 -3.84
C GLN A 52 5.69 -12.29 -2.73
N ALA A 53 6.09 -11.65 -1.63
CA ALA A 53 5.21 -11.36 -0.51
C ALA A 53 4.12 -10.32 -0.86
N MET A 54 4.28 -9.50 -1.90
CA MET A 54 3.36 -8.40 -2.22
C MET A 54 2.01 -8.80 -2.80
N MET A 55 1.84 -10.02 -3.27
CA MET A 55 0.56 -10.45 -3.87
C MET A 55 -0.60 -10.32 -2.88
N LEU A 56 -0.44 -10.85 -1.66
CA LEU A 56 -1.49 -10.83 -0.64
C LEU A 56 -1.75 -9.44 -0.04
N PRO A 57 -0.73 -8.61 0.28
CA PRO A 57 -0.93 -7.23 0.70
C PRO A 57 -1.67 -6.39 -0.32
N THR A 58 -1.41 -6.60 -1.61
CA THR A 58 -2.14 -5.91 -2.69
C THR A 58 -3.63 -6.28 -2.65
N LEU A 59 -3.95 -7.57 -2.48
CA LEU A 59 -5.32 -8.04 -2.35
C LEU A 59 -6.00 -7.52 -1.07
N GLY A 60 -5.28 -7.52 0.06
CA GLY A 60 -5.78 -7.00 1.32
C GLY A 60 -6.07 -5.50 1.25
N ALA A 61 -5.18 -4.70 0.64
CA ALA A 61 -5.41 -3.27 0.42
C ALA A 61 -6.61 -3.01 -0.50
N PHE A 62 -6.77 -3.80 -1.57
CA PHE A 62 -7.94 -3.74 -2.43
C PHE A 62 -9.23 -4.03 -1.64
N LEU A 63 -9.26 -5.09 -0.84
CA LEU A 63 -10.41 -5.44 -0.01
C LEU A 63 -10.75 -4.33 1.00
N ALA A 64 -9.73 -3.80 1.70
CA ALA A 64 -9.90 -2.69 2.63
C ALA A 64 -10.50 -1.44 1.94
N LEU A 65 -10.05 -1.16 0.71
CA LEU A 65 -10.56 -0.05 -0.08
C LEU A 65 -12.02 -0.26 -0.51
N VAL A 66 -12.38 -1.48 -0.93
CA VAL A 66 -13.76 -1.84 -1.29
C VAL A 66 -14.69 -1.65 -0.08
N VAL A 67 -14.29 -2.13 1.10
CA VAL A 67 -15.06 -1.96 2.34
C VAL A 67 -15.16 -0.49 2.72
N ALA A 68 -14.05 0.26 2.68
CA ALA A 68 -14.03 1.69 2.98
C ALA A 68 -14.89 2.51 2.01
N ARG A 69 -14.99 2.08 0.76
CA ARG A 69 -15.85 2.70 -0.26
C ARG A 69 -17.33 2.44 0.01
N HIS A 70 -17.70 1.20 0.32
CA HIS A 70 -19.09 0.86 0.66
C HIS A 70 -19.59 1.55 1.93
N LEU A 71 -18.71 1.73 2.92
CA LEU A 71 -19.04 2.43 4.16
C LEU A 71 -18.88 3.96 4.08
N GLU A 72 -18.53 4.50 2.91
CA GLU A 72 -18.27 5.93 2.69
C GLU A 72 -17.23 6.51 3.68
N GLN A 73 -16.30 5.68 4.16
CA GLN A 73 -15.28 6.05 5.14
C GLN A 73 -14.14 6.80 4.48
N ARG A 74 -14.38 8.09 4.21
CA ARG A 74 -13.42 8.98 3.56
C ARG A 74 -12.04 9.00 4.22
N ARG A 75 -11.99 9.04 5.56
CA ARG A 75 -10.71 9.08 6.29
C ARG A 75 -9.89 7.82 6.02
N VAL A 76 -10.54 6.65 6.01
CA VAL A 76 -9.88 5.37 5.74
C VAL A 76 -9.41 5.32 4.29
N GLN A 77 -10.22 5.77 3.33
CA GLN A 77 -9.78 5.87 1.93
C GLN A 77 -8.55 6.77 1.78
N LEU A 78 -8.51 7.94 2.42
CA LEU A 78 -7.33 8.82 2.39
C LEU A 78 -6.10 8.15 2.97
N VAL A 79 -6.21 7.49 4.14
CA VAL A 79 -5.11 6.77 4.76
C VAL A 79 -4.60 5.65 3.85
N LEU A 80 -5.50 4.85 3.27
CA LEU A 80 -5.13 3.78 2.33
C LEU A 80 -4.48 4.33 1.06
N GLY A 81 -4.98 5.44 0.52
CA GLY A 81 -4.41 6.10 -0.67
C GLY A 81 -3.00 6.65 -0.41
N VAL A 82 -2.77 7.28 0.74
CA VAL A 82 -1.44 7.76 1.15
C VAL A 82 -0.49 6.60 1.41
N ALA A 83 -0.95 5.56 2.13
CA ALA A 83 -0.16 4.36 2.38
C ALA A 83 0.22 3.65 1.07
N ALA A 84 -0.72 3.52 0.13
CA ALA A 84 -0.47 2.98 -1.21
C ALA A 84 0.58 3.81 -1.97
N GLY A 85 0.52 5.14 -1.87
CA GLY A 85 1.52 6.03 -2.47
C GLY A 85 2.91 5.82 -1.87
N PHE A 86 3.01 5.65 -0.56
CA PHE A 86 4.28 5.35 0.10
C PHE A 86 4.85 3.99 -0.34
N VAL A 87 4.02 2.93 -0.39
CA VAL A 87 4.42 1.61 -0.87
C VAL A 87 4.86 1.65 -2.33
N ALA A 88 4.19 2.44 -3.18
CA ALA A 88 4.59 2.65 -4.57
C ALA A 88 5.98 3.30 -4.68
N LEU A 89 6.25 4.34 -3.89
CA LEU A 89 7.56 4.99 -3.86
C LEU A 89 8.67 4.05 -3.41
N LEU A 90 8.41 3.23 -2.37
CA LEU A 90 9.35 2.21 -1.91
C LEU A 90 9.63 1.17 -3.00
N HIS A 91 8.62 0.74 -3.75
CA HIS A 91 8.81 -0.19 -4.87
C HIS A 91 9.64 0.43 -5.99
N LEU A 92 9.36 1.66 -6.38
CA LEU A 92 10.10 2.34 -7.44
C LEU A 92 11.58 2.56 -7.05
N GLY A 93 11.83 3.00 -5.81
CA GLY A 93 13.20 3.13 -5.29
C GLY A 93 13.91 1.78 -5.19
N GLY A 94 13.22 0.77 -4.67
CA GLY A 94 13.75 -0.59 -4.56
C GLY A 94 14.04 -1.22 -5.93
N LEU A 95 13.21 -0.95 -6.94
CA LEU A 95 13.40 -1.43 -8.31
C LEU A 95 14.71 -0.93 -8.91
N GLY A 96 15.02 0.35 -8.74
CA GLY A 96 16.29 0.93 -9.21
C GLY A 96 17.50 0.29 -8.53
N MET A 97 17.44 0.11 -7.20
CA MET A 97 18.50 -0.59 -6.44
C MET A 97 18.65 -2.05 -6.85
N PHE A 98 17.53 -2.75 -7.05
CA PHE A 98 17.52 -4.14 -7.46
C PHE A 98 18.10 -4.33 -8.87
N MET A 99 17.83 -3.43 -9.81
CA MET A 99 18.44 -3.48 -11.15
C MET A 99 19.96 -3.39 -11.07
N LEU A 100 20.49 -2.49 -10.23
CA LEU A 100 21.93 -2.38 -9.99
C LEU A 100 22.49 -3.67 -9.37
N ASP A 101 21.85 -4.19 -8.34
CA ASP A 101 22.27 -5.41 -7.63
C ASP A 101 22.20 -6.64 -8.54
N SER A 102 21.23 -6.67 -9.45
CA SER A 102 21.05 -7.74 -10.43
C SER A 102 22.21 -7.80 -11.41
N LEU A 103 22.71 -6.65 -11.88
CA LEU A 103 23.88 -6.59 -12.76
C LEU A 103 25.14 -7.08 -12.05
N GLN A 104 25.31 -6.72 -10.77
CA GLN A 104 26.44 -7.18 -9.95
C GLN A 104 26.33 -8.67 -9.59
N ALA A 105 25.14 -9.16 -9.26
CA ALA A 105 24.91 -10.56 -8.93
C ALA A 105 25.19 -11.47 -10.14
N ARG A 106 24.82 -11.01 -11.35
CA ARG A 106 25.09 -11.74 -12.60
C ARG A 106 26.58 -11.94 -12.86
N SER A 107 27.43 -10.96 -12.57
CA SER A 107 28.89 -11.09 -12.80
C SER A 107 29.57 -12.02 -11.80
N LEU A 108 28.96 -12.24 -10.63
CA LEU A 108 29.45 -13.15 -9.59
C LEU A 108 28.83 -14.56 -9.69
N ALA A 109 27.84 -14.76 -10.56
CA ALA A 109 27.15 -16.02 -10.69
C ALA A 109 28.06 -17.10 -11.30
N ARG A 110 28.07 -18.28 -10.68
CA ARG A 110 28.71 -19.46 -11.28
C ARG A 110 28.01 -19.80 -12.61
N PRO A 111 28.75 -20.29 -13.62
CA PRO A 111 28.16 -20.65 -14.91
C PRO A 111 26.93 -21.55 -14.80
N ASP A 112 26.98 -22.53 -13.90
CA ASP A 112 25.90 -23.52 -13.69
C ASP A 112 24.61 -22.92 -13.10
N LEU A 113 24.69 -21.75 -12.45
CA LEU A 113 23.55 -21.06 -11.84
C LEU A 113 23.10 -19.82 -12.64
N ALA A 114 23.84 -19.43 -13.67
CA ALA A 114 23.62 -18.18 -14.40
C ALA A 114 22.20 -18.08 -15.00
N LEU A 115 21.66 -19.20 -15.50
CA LEU A 115 20.29 -19.27 -16.03
C LEU A 115 19.25 -19.05 -14.93
N GLN A 116 19.38 -19.74 -13.80
CA GLN A 116 18.44 -19.61 -12.68
C GLN A 116 18.44 -18.19 -12.11
N VAL A 117 19.62 -17.58 -11.98
CA VAL A 117 19.78 -16.18 -11.55
C VAL A 117 19.07 -15.24 -12.53
N THR A 118 19.27 -15.43 -13.84
CA THR A 118 18.64 -14.59 -14.88
C THR A 118 17.11 -14.71 -14.88
N VAL A 119 16.56 -15.93 -14.76
CA VAL A 119 15.11 -16.14 -14.68
C VAL A 119 14.52 -15.51 -13.42
N THR A 120 15.20 -15.64 -12.28
CA THR A 120 14.78 -15.04 -11.02
C THR A 120 14.80 -13.52 -11.09
N MET A 121 15.86 -12.94 -11.65
CA MET A 121 15.98 -11.50 -11.92
C MET A 121 14.82 -10.99 -12.78
N PHE A 122 14.56 -11.66 -13.91
CA PHE A 122 13.49 -11.26 -14.82
C PHE A 122 12.13 -11.34 -14.17
N ARG A 123 11.83 -12.44 -13.47
CA ARG A 123 10.57 -12.62 -12.73
C ARG A 123 10.37 -11.52 -11.69
N ALA A 124 11.39 -11.25 -10.87
CA ALA A 124 11.33 -10.21 -9.85
C ALA A 124 11.14 -8.82 -10.46
N LEU A 125 11.84 -8.51 -11.56
CA LEU A 125 11.74 -7.24 -12.27
C LEU A 125 10.33 -7.00 -12.83
N VAL A 126 9.75 -8.02 -13.50
CA VAL A 126 8.39 -7.96 -14.04
C VAL A 126 7.38 -7.80 -12.91
N ALA A 127 7.48 -8.62 -11.86
CA ALA A 127 6.56 -8.56 -10.72
C ALA A 127 6.63 -7.20 -10.02
N ALA A 128 7.83 -6.71 -9.71
CA ALA A 128 8.03 -5.41 -9.07
C ALA A 128 7.46 -4.25 -9.90
N THR A 129 7.65 -4.29 -11.22
CA THR A 129 7.12 -3.26 -12.13
C THR A 129 5.59 -3.26 -12.13
N VAL A 130 4.98 -4.45 -12.20
CA VAL A 130 3.51 -4.60 -12.12
C VAL A 130 2.99 -4.11 -10.77
N TYR A 131 3.60 -4.51 -9.66
CA TYR A 131 3.19 -4.04 -8.32
C TYR A 131 3.35 -2.53 -8.16
N ALA A 132 4.46 -1.95 -8.62
CA ALA A 132 4.66 -0.51 -8.60
C ALA A 132 3.52 0.21 -9.36
N GLY A 133 3.18 -0.27 -10.56
CA GLY A 133 2.07 0.26 -11.35
C GLY A 133 0.72 0.16 -10.63
N ILE A 134 0.41 -0.99 -10.04
CA ILE A 134 -0.82 -1.22 -9.28
C ILE A 134 -0.90 -0.30 -8.06
N TRP A 135 0.16 -0.17 -7.27
CA TRP A 135 0.18 0.69 -6.09
C TRP A 135 0.07 2.18 -6.45
N VAL A 136 0.73 2.64 -7.53
CA VAL A 136 0.54 3.99 -8.07
C VAL A 136 -0.92 4.20 -8.47
N TRP A 137 -1.51 3.23 -9.18
CA TRP A 137 -2.90 3.32 -9.61
C TRP A 137 -3.87 3.37 -8.44
N ILE A 138 -3.72 2.51 -7.43
CA ILE A 138 -4.52 2.53 -6.20
C ILE A 138 -4.39 3.87 -5.50
N ALA A 139 -3.17 4.40 -5.34
CA ALA A 139 -2.93 5.68 -4.69
C ALA A 139 -3.64 6.82 -5.41
N VAL A 140 -3.42 6.95 -6.73
CA VAL A 140 -4.02 8.02 -7.54
C VAL A 140 -5.55 7.88 -7.62
N ALA A 141 -6.07 6.69 -7.88
CA ALA A 141 -7.50 6.44 -7.99
C ALA A 141 -8.22 6.72 -6.66
N THR A 142 -7.63 6.32 -5.54
CA THR A 142 -8.20 6.55 -4.21
C THR A 142 -8.20 8.02 -3.84
N LEU A 143 -7.07 8.72 -4.03
CA LEU A 143 -6.95 10.15 -3.71
C LEU A 143 -7.85 11.02 -4.59
N ARG A 144 -8.04 10.66 -5.87
CA ARG A 144 -8.97 11.36 -6.78
C ARG A 144 -10.45 11.09 -6.47
N SER A 145 -10.77 9.93 -5.88
CA SER A 145 -12.17 9.56 -5.56
C SER A 145 -12.71 10.23 -4.30
N VAL A 146 -11.87 10.89 -3.51
CA VAL A 146 -12.27 11.51 -2.25
C VAL A 146 -12.88 12.90 -2.54
N PRO A 147 -14.20 13.12 -2.35
CA PRO A 147 -14.82 14.42 -2.59
C PRO A 147 -14.22 15.48 -1.66
N PRO A 148 -14.13 16.77 -2.02
CA PRO A 148 -13.60 17.82 -1.14
C PRO A 148 -14.35 17.90 0.19
N LEU A 149 -13.70 18.35 1.27
CA LEU A 149 -14.41 18.56 2.54
C LEU A 149 -15.48 19.62 2.29
N PRO A 150 -16.76 19.39 2.66
CA PRO A 150 -17.75 20.46 2.59
C PRO A 150 -17.17 21.62 3.39
N LYS A 151 -17.03 22.79 2.75
CA LYS A 151 -16.57 24.01 3.44
C LYS A 151 -17.46 24.12 4.67
N ARG A 152 -16.88 23.95 5.86
CA ARG A 152 -17.59 24.12 7.13
C ARG A 152 -18.16 25.52 7.03
N SER A 153 -19.46 25.62 6.73
CA SER A 153 -20.14 26.90 6.64
C SER A 153 -19.82 27.57 7.95
N ARG A 154 -19.00 28.63 7.90
CA ARG A 154 -18.64 29.42 9.08
C ARG A 154 -19.99 29.75 9.66
N SER A 155 -20.33 29.13 10.79
CA SER A 155 -21.55 29.46 11.53
C SER A 155 -21.48 30.97 11.67
N VAL A 156 -22.39 31.67 10.98
CA VAL A 156 -22.51 33.12 11.11
C VAL A 156 -22.55 33.36 12.61
N PRO A 157 -21.62 34.15 13.18
CA PRO A 157 -21.61 34.42 14.60
C PRO A 157 -23.02 34.80 15.04
N SER A 158 -23.57 34.07 16.01
CA SER A 158 -24.91 34.29 16.55
C SER A 158 -25.10 35.69 17.11
N ASP A 159 -24.01 36.44 17.30
CA ASP A 159 -24.00 37.83 17.72
C ASP A 159 -24.77 38.75 16.74
N ASN A 160 -24.85 38.39 15.45
CA ASN A 160 -25.66 39.14 14.48
C ASN A 160 -27.17 38.85 14.57
N LEU A 161 -27.58 37.74 15.21
CA LEU A 161 -29.00 37.45 15.46
C LEU A 161 -29.52 38.21 16.69
N VAL A 162 -28.66 38.52 17.66
CA VAL A 162 -29.03 39.31 18.85
C VAL A 162 -29.29 40.78 18.47
N HIS A 163 -28.50 41.35 17.54
CA HIS A 163 -28.69 42.74 17.11
C HIS A 163 -29.84 42.96 16.11
N ALA A 164 -30.30 41.90 15.42
CA ALA A 164 -31.44 42.00 14.50
C ALA A 164 -32.80 42.00 15.23
N ALA A 165 -32.89 41.40 16.42
CA ALA A 165 -34.12 41.34 17.21
C ALA A 165 -34.39 42.59 18.06
N SER A 166 -33.45 43.54 18.13
CA SER A 166 -33.54 44.71 19.01
C SER A 166 -33.76 46.04 18.27
N ARG A 167 -34.14 46.03 16.99
CA ARG A 167 -34.52 47.24 16.26
C ARG A 167 -36.05 47.40 16.28
N PRO A 168 -36.60 48.40 16.99
CA PRO A 168 -38.04 48.69 17.02
C PRO A 168 -38.55 49.23 15.68
#